data_AF-A0A1V5X4Z9-F1
#
_entry.id   AF-A0A1V5X4Z9-F1
#
_cell.length_a   1.000
_cell.length_b   1.000
_cell.length_c   1.000
_cell.angle_alpha   90.00
_cell.angle_beta   90.00
_cell.angle_gamma   90.00
#
_symmetry.space_group_name_H-M   'P 1'
#
loop_
_entity.id
_entity.type
_entity.pdbx_description
1 polymer ?
#
loop_
_entity_poly.entity_id
_entity_poly.type
_entity_poly.pdbx_seq_one_letter_code
_entity_poly.pdbx_strand_id
1 'polypeptide(L)'
;MTAETKVVNYTPEQTAKAVADYQAGVTVEAIAEAIGKTARSVIAKLSKEGVYVAKGKTAGKRDMLKSEMVAEIAKFVGKTEEQVESLEKATGPALMAILTVLKAQAEQLGALSDDRLTGDE
;
A
#
# COMPACT_ATOMS: atom_id res chain seq x y z
N MET A 1 -11.82 -49.58 10.67
CA MET A 1 -12.06 -48.23 10.13
C MET A 1 -11.52 -47.24 11.13
N THR A 2 -10.31 -46.73 10.92
CA THR A 2 -9.67 -45.73 11.78
C THR A 2 -10.29 -44.37 11.45
N ALA A 3 -11.11 -43.85 12.37
CA ALA A 3 -11.68 -42.52 12.25
C ALA A 3 -10.56 -41.47 12.35
N GLU A 4 -10.26 -40.80 11.24
CA GLU A 4 -9.39 -39.63 11.23
C GLU A 4 -10.07 -38.51 12.02
N THR A 5 -9.65 -38.33 13.28
CA THR A 5 -10.04 -37.17 14.09
C THR A 5 -9.42 -35.92 13.45
N LYS A 6 -10.14 -35.33 12.50
CA LYS A 6 -9.78 -34.05 11.88
C LYS A 6 -9.72 -33.01 13.00
N VAL A 7 -8.51 -32.73 13.48
CA VAL A 7 -8.25 -31.66 14.45
C VAL A 7 -8.77 -30.37 13.83
N VAL A 8 -9.93 -29.91 14.31
CA VAL A 8 -10.56 -28.66 13.90
C VAL A 8 -9.64 -27.56 14.42
N ASN A 9 -8.70 -27.15 13.58
CA ASN A 9 -7.67 -26.19 13.96
C ASN A 9 -8.25 -24.79 14.18
N TYR A 10 -9.41 -24.48 13.58
CA TYR A 10 -10.14 -23.21 13.74
C TYR A 10 -11.64 -23.50 13.78
N THR A 11 -12.34 -22.92 14.74
CA THR A 11 -13.80 -22.85 14.69
C THR A 11 -14.24 -21.81 13.64
N PRO A 12 -15.48 -21.88 13.13
CA PRO A 12 -16.02 -20.84 12.26
C PRO A 12 -15.96 -19.45 12.90
N GLU A 13 -16.24 -19.37 14.21
CA GLU A 13 -16.17 -18.13 14.99
C GLU A 13 -14.75 -17.56 15.07
N GLN A 14 -13.73 -18.42 15.26
CA GLN A 14 -12.32 -18.00 15.25
C GLN A 14 -11.89 -17.46 13.88
N THR A 15 -12.40 -18.05 12.80
CA THR A 15 -12.12 -17.57 11.44
C THR A 15 -12.76 -16.21 11.20
N ALA A 16 -14.03 -16.06 11.56
CA ALA A 16 -14.77 -14.79 11.41
C ALA A 16 -14.11 -13.67 12.22
N LYS A 17 -13.74 -13.95 13.47
CA LYS A 17 -13.02 -13.01 14.34
C LYS A 17 -11.68 -12.60 13.74
N ALA A 18 -10.87 -13.56 13.29
CA ALA A 18 -9.57 -13.27 12.70
C ALA A 18 -9.68 -12.40 11.43
N VAL A 19 -10.68 -12.64 10.58
CA VAL A 19 -10.93 -11.81 9.38
C VAL A 19 -11.37 -10.40 9.77
N ALA A 20 -12.32 -10.27 10.70
CA ALA A 20 -12.83 -8.98 11.15
C ALA A 20 -11.73 -8.13 11.81
N ASP A 21 -10.96 -8.71 12.73
CA ASP A 21 -9.85 -8.04 13.40
C ASP A 21 -8.77 -7.62 12.37
N TYR A 22 -8.47 -8.46 11.38
CA TYR A 22 -7.47 -8.15 10.36
C TYR A 22 -7.94 -7.00 9.45
N GLN A 23 -9.21 -6.98 9.08
CA GLN A 23 -9.82 -5.89 8.31
C GLN A 23 -9.93 -4.59 9.10
N ALA A 24 -10.07 -4.67 10.43
CA ALA A 24 -10.00 -3.53 11.34
C ALA A 24 -8.57 -3.00 11.55
N GLY A 25 -7.55 -3.62 10.91
CA GLY A 25 -6.15 -3.20 10.98
C GLY A 25 -5.39 -3.78 12.18
N VAL A 26 -5.95 -4.76 12.89
CA VAL A 26 -5.23 -5.47 13.96
C VAL A 26 -4.12 -6.32 13.35
N THR A 27 -2.96 -6.34 14.01
CA THR A 27 -1.83 -7.14 13.54
C THR A 27 -2.11 -8.63 13.66
N VAL A 28 -1.53 -9.41 12.74
CA VAL A 28 -1.68 -10.87 12.71
C VAL A 28 -1.18 -11.49 14.03
N GLU A 29 -0.14 -10.92 14.61
CA GLU A 29 0.44 -11.31 15.89
C GLU A 29 -0.57 -11.14 17.04
N ALA A 30 -1.24 -9.99 17.12
CA ALA A 30 -2.26 -9.72 18.14
C ALA A 30 -3.50 -10.61 17.96
N ILE A 31 -3.92 -10.85 16.71
CA ILE A 31 -5.01 -11.78 16.40
C ILE A 31 -4.65 -13.19 16.87
N ALA A 32 -3.42 -13.63 16.58
CA ALA A 32 -2.93 -14.95 16.94
C ALA A 32 -2.91 -15.16 18.46
N GLU A 33 -2.46 -14.16 19.23
CA GLU A 33 -2.55 -14.16 20.69
C GLU A 33 -4.02 -14.24 21.16
N ALA A 34 -4.91 -13.46 20.56
CA ALA A 34 -6.32 -13.38 20.95
C ALA A 34 -7.15 -14.66 20.67
N ILE A 35 -6.66 -15.56 19.80
CA ILE A 35 -7.31 -16.84 19.49
C ILE A 35 -6.46 -18.06 19.87
N GLY A 36 -5.33 -17.86 20.55
CA GLY A 36 -4.44 -18.94 21.00
C GLY A 36 -3.79 -19.72 19.84
N LYS A 37 -3.42 -19.03 18.76
CA LYS A 37 -2.78 -19.62 17.58
C LYS A 37 -1.44 -18.94 17.32
N THR A 38 -0.70 -19.46 16.34
CA THR A 38 0.53 -18.83 15.87
C THR A 38 0.24 -17.88 14.71
N ALA A 39 1.02 -16.80 14.59
CA ALA A 39 0.90 -15.85 13.48
C ALA A 39 0.93 -16.56 12.11
N ARG A 40 1.80 -17.58 11.95
CA ARG A 40 1.88 -18.41 10.74
C ARG A 40 0.56 -19.12 10.40
N SER A 41 -0.15 -19.60 11.42
CA SER A 41 -1.45 -20.25 11.27
C SER A 41 -2.54 -19.27 10.86
N VAL A 42 -2.53 -18.06 11.44
CA VAL A 42 -3.45 -16.99 11.11
C VAL A 42 -3.23 -16.49 9.68
N ILE A 43 -1.98 -16.28 9.26
CA ILE A 43 -1.65 -15.93 7.86
C ILE A 43 -2.18 -16.98 6.89
N ALA A 44 -1.93 -18.26 7.18
CA ALA A 44 -2.41 -19.35 6.33
C ALA A 44 -3.94 -19.40 6.24
N LYS A 45 -4.65 -19.01 7.30
CA LYS A 45 -6.11 -18.90 7.31
C LYS A 45 -6.60 -17.69 6.54
N LEU A 46 -6.13 -16.49 6.86
CA LEU A 46 -6.50 -15.26 6.15
C LEU A 46 -6.17 -15.34 4.66
N SER A 47 -5.10 -16.05 4.28
CA SER A 47 -4.74 -16.30 2.88
C SER A 47 -5.71 -17.25 2.17
N LYS A 48 -6.20 -18.29 2.84
CA LYS A 48 -7.26 -19.18 2.31
C LYS A 48 -8.59 -18.46 2.14
N GLU A 49 -8.90 -17.55 3.04
CA GLU A 49 -10.08 -16.67 2.94
C GLU A 49 -9.87 -15.53 1.91
N GLY A 50 -8.67 -15.39 1.33
CA GLY A 50 -8.34 -14.37 0.34
C GLY A 50 -8.16 -12.95 0.90
N VAL A 51 -8.20 -12.79 2.22
CA VAL A 51 -8.15 -11.47 2.89
C VAL A 51 -6.71 -11.04 3.19
N TYR A 52 -5.79 -11.99 3.39
CA TYR A 52 -4.41 -11.67 3.75
C TYR A 52 -3.66 -10.89 2.67
N VAL A 53 -3.24 -9.68 2.99
CA VAL A 53 -2.31 -8.88 2.20
C VAL A 53 -0.92 -9.04 2.81
N ALA A 54 -0.04 -9.74 2.09
CA ALA A 54 1.35 -9.88 2.52
C ALA A 54 1.98 -8.49 2.72
N LYS A 55 2.78 -8.33 3.78
CA LYS A 55 3.40 -7.05 4.18
C LYS A 55 4.33 -6.42 3.12
N GLY A 56 4.62 -7.11 2.01
CA GLY A 56 5.32 -6.60 0.82
C GLY A 56 4.42 -6.39 -0.42
N LYS A 57 3.11 -6.63 -0.30
CA LYS A 57 2.09 -6.42 -1.33
C LYS A 57 1.15 -5.27 -1.03
N THR A 58 1.48 -4.40 -0.08
CA THR A 58 1.17 -2.98 -0.23
C THR A 58 2.18 -2.38 -1.20
N ALA A 59 2.33 -3.00 -2.38
CA ALA A 59 2.59 -2.19 -3.55
C ALA A 59 1.31 -1.37 -3.65
N GLY A 60 1.35 -0.17 -3.05
CA GLY A 60 0.32 0.84 -3.26
C GLY A 60 -0.03 0.74 -4.72
N LYS A 61 -1.31 0.45 -4.97
CA LYS A 61 -1.92 0.32 -6.29
C LYS A 61 -1.07 1.18 -7.22
N ARG A 62 -0.31 0.58 -8.14
CA ARG A 62 0.55 1.38 -9.03
C ARG A 62 -0.44 2.14 -9.89
N ASP A 63 -0.85 3.29 -9.40
CA ASP A 63 -1.83 4.14 -10.07
C ASP A 63 -1.21 4.66 -11.38
N MET A 64 0.12 4.57 -11.51
CA MET A 64 0.89 4.90 -12.69
C MET A 64 1.97 3.87 -13.01
N LEU A 65 2.16 3.61 -14.30
CA LEU A 65 3.29 2.88 -14.87
C LEU A 65 4.60 3.64 -14.67
N LYS A 66 5.75 2.96 -14.76
CA LYS A 66 7.06 3.62 -14.63
C LYS A 66 7.29 4.68 -15.71
N SER A 67 6.89 4.39 -16.94
CA SER A 67 6.97 5.34 -18.06
C SER A 67 6.14 6.59 -17.78
N GLU A 68 4.93 6.41 -17.27
CA GLU A 68 4.05 7.52 -16.87
C GLU A 68 4.67 8.34 -15.73
N MET A 69 5.30 7.69 -14.75
CA MET A 69 6.01 8.37 -13.67
C MET A 69 7.17 9.24 -14.20
N VAL A 70 7.95 8.72 -15.14
CA VAL A 70 9.08 9.47 -15.75
C VAL A 70 8.57 10.66 -16.56
N ALA A 71 7.49 10.48 -17.33
CA ALA A 71 6.87 11.57 -18.10
C ALA A 71 6.30 12.68 -17.18
N GLU A 72 5.70 12.32 -16.04
CA GLU A 72 5.22 13.31 -15.06
C GLU A 72 6.38 14.07 -14.41
N ILE A 73 7.46 13.36 -14.04
CA ILE A 73 8.67 13.98 -13.49
C ILE A 73 9.28 14.94 -14.52
N ALA A 74 9.35 14.57 -15.80
CA ALA A 74 9.84 15.45 -16.88
C ALA A 74 9.11 16.79 -16.90
N LYS A 75 7.77 16.75 -16.80
CA LYS A 75 6.90 17.95 -16.75
C LYS A 75 7.19 18.82 -15.53
N PHE A 76 7.29 18.23 -14.33
CA PHE A 76 7.58 18.98 -13.10
C PHE A 76 8.98 19.60 -13.07
N VAL A 77 9.96 18.93 -13.68
CA VAL A 77 11.36 19.39 -13.72
C VAL A 77 11.63 20.30 -14.93
N GLY A 78 10.67 20.46 -15.84
CA GLY A 78 10.81 21.29 -17.05
C GLY A 78 11.83 20.74 -18.05
N LYS A 79 11.96 19.41 -18.13
CA LYS A 79 12.89 18.70 -19.03
C LYS A 79 12.14 17.87 -20.06
N THR A 80 12.83 17.50 -21.14
CA THR A 80 12.28 16.57 -22.15
C THR A 80 12.40 15.12 -21.67
N GLU A 81 11.57 14.23 -22.20
CA GLU A 81 11.61 12.79 -21.89
C GLU A 81 12.99 12.18 -22.18
N GLU A 82 13.66 12.62 -23.25
CA GLU A 82 15.03 12.21 -23.61
C GLU A 82 16.05 12.56 -22.52
N GLN A 83 15.88 13.71 -21.86
CA GLN A 83 16.79 14.14 -20.79
C GLN A 83 16.57 13.37 -19.48
N VAL A 84 15.40 12.74 -19.31
CA VAL A 84 15.03 11.96 -18.13
C VAL A 84 14.91 10.46 -18.42
N GLU A 85 15.25 10.00 -19.63
CA GLU A 85 15.17 8.59 -20.03
C GLU A 85 15.97 7.69 -19.08
N SER A 86 17.10 8.20 -18.55
CA SER A 86 17.89 7.49 -17.54
C SER A 86 17.12 7.15 -16.24
N LEU A 87 16.03 7.87 -15.94
CA LEU A 87 15.15 7.59 -14.81
C LEU A 87 14.30 6.32 -15.00
N GLU A 88 14.07 5.87 -16.24
CA GLU A 88 13.35 4.60 -16.47
C GLU A 88 14.09 3.39 -15.88
N LYS A 89 15.41 3.50 -15.75
CA LYS A 89 16.27 2.49 -15.10
C LYS A 89 16.07 2.44 -13.59
N ALA A 90 15.43 3.45 -12.98
CA ALA A 90 15.17 3.47 -11.55
C ALA A 90 14.08 2.45 -11.13
N THR A 91 14.04 2.19 -9.83
CA THR A 91 13.00 1.34 -9.25
C THR A 91 11.68 2.12 -9.15
N GLY A 92 10.55 1.44 -9.29
CA GLY A 92 9.22 2.07 -9.17
C GLY A 92 9.02 2.86 -7.87
N PRO A 93 9.43 2.32 -6.70
CA PRO A 93 9.34 3.06 -5.44
C PRO A 93 10.18 4.35 -5.42
N ALA A 94 11.37 4.36 -6.04
CA ALA A 94 12.20 5.56 -6.11
C ALA A 94 11.55 6.66 -6.96
N LEU A 95 10.97 6.29 -8.11
CA LEU A 95 10.22 7.22 -8.96
C LEU A 95 9.00 7.79 -8.24
N MET A 96 8.22 6.94 -7.56
CA MET A 96 7.05 7.36 -6.79
C MET A 96 7.41 8.32 -5.64
N ALA A 97 8.54 8.08 -4.94
CA ALA A 97 9.00 8.97 -3.88
C ALA A 97 9.32 10.38 -4.41
N ILE A 98 10.03 10.47 -5.54
CA ILE A 98 10.35 11.76 -6.20
C ILE A 98 9.05 12.47 -6.62
N LEU A 99 8.14 11.74 -7.26
CA LEU A 99 6.88 12.28 -7.76
C LEU A 99 5.99 12.82 -6.63
N THR A 100 5.97 12.13 -5.49
CA THR A 100 5.20 12.58 -4.30
C THR A 100 5.69 13.93 -3.81
N VAL A 101 7.02 14.11 -3.72
CA VAL A 101 7.62 15.38 -3.28
C VAL A 101 7.38 16.50 -4.31
N LEU A 102 7.52 16.21 -5.61
CA LEU A 102 7.28 17.19 -6.67
C LEU A 102 5.82 17.65 -6.70
N LYS A 103 4.86 16.74 -6.53
CA LYS A 103 3.43 17.08 -6.43
C LYS A 103 3.14 17.95 -5.21
N ALA A 104 3.70 17.61 -4.05
CA ALA A 104 3.56 18.42 -2.85
C ALA A 104 4.16 19.83 -3.02
N GLN A 105 5.33 19.96 -3.66
CA GLN A 105 5.92 21.27 -3.95
C GLN A 105 5.09 22.11 -4.92
N ALA A 106 4.53 21.48 -5.97
CA ALA A 106 3.66 22.16 -6.91
C ALA A 106 2.39 22.69 -6.23
N GLU A 107 1.80 21.92 -5.32
CA GLU A 107 0.66 22.36 -4.51
C GLU A 107 1.02 23.53 -3.59
N GLN A 108 2.18 23.49 -2.94
CA GLN A 108 2.65 24.62 -2.12
C GLN A 108 2.90 25.91 -2.92
N LEU A 109 3.39 25.79 -4.17
CA LEU A 109 3.55 26.94 -5.08
C LEU A 109 2.20 27.48 -5.59
N GLY A 110 1.23 26.60 -5.85
CA GLY A 110 -0.14 26.99 -6.17
C GLY A 110 -0.82 27.73 -5.02
N ALA A 111 -0.68 27.23 -3.80
CA ALA A 111 -1.23 27.84 -2.59
C ALA A 111 -0.64 29.25 -2.30
N LEU A 112 0.64 29.48 -2.65
CA LEU A 112 1.27 30.81 -2.54
C LEU A 112 0.80 31.84 -3.59
N SER A 113 0.08 31.39 -4.61
CA SER A 113 -0.41 32.24 -5.71
C SER A 113 -1.81 32.79 -5.44
N ASP A 114 -2.65 32.03 -4.71
CA ASP A 114 -4.01 32.43 -4.34
C ASP A 114 -4.04 33.52 -3.24
N ASP A 115 -3.05 33.56 -2.35
CA ASP A 115 -2.99 34.50 -1.22
C ASP A 115 -2.69 35.96 -1.63
N ARG A 116 -2.30 36.21 -2.89
CA ARG A 116 -2.00 37.58 -3.39
C ARG A 116 -3.19 38.30 -4.03
N LEU A 117 -4.35 37.66 -4.14
CA LEU A 117 -5.52 38.23 -4.80
C LEU A 117 -6.60 38.78 -3.84
N THR A 118 -6.40 38.71 -2.52
CA THR A 118 -7.37 39.14 -1.50
C THR A 118 -6.99 40.44 -0.78
N GLY A 119 -6.03 41.21 -1.30
CA GLY A 119 -5.43 42.36 -0.62
C GLY A 119 -5.70 43.74 -1.25
N ASP A 120 -6.79 43.93 -2.00
CA ASP A 120 -7.18 45.25 -2.53
C ASP A 120 -8.72 45.42 -2.47
N GLU A 121 -9.23 45.72 -1.27
CA GLU A 121 -10.51 46.43 -1.03
C GLU A 121 -10.39 47.33 0.20
#